data_AF-X8J471-F1
#
_entry.id   AF-X8J471-F1
#
_cell.length_a   1.000
_cell.length_b   1.000
_cell.length_c   1.000
_cell.angle_alpha   90.00
_cell.angle_beta   90.00
_cell.angle_gamma   90.00
#
_symmetry.space_group_name_H-M   'P 1'
#
loop_
_entity.id
_entity.type
_entity.pdbx_description
1 polymer ?
#
loop_
_entity_poly.entity_id
_entity_poly.type
_entity_poly.pdbx_seq_one_letter_code
_entity_poly.pdbx_strand_id
1 'polypeptide(L)'
;MLNEPVDVLDPPAPMDLLEELDAAIQMGDNLPNSLASLEARVQRRALVVAIQYDCDSRNIGQSLYLPNSMVDALRVYHMLLSCGYQAQNIRILAPYFGLDCDPTKPNIVNSLEWLVSNVETGDNRYFHSGTVKRTKSHLRRVK
;
A
#
# COMPACT_ATOMS: atom_id res chain seq x y z
N MET A 1 -6.31 -42.54 7.21
CA MET A 1 -6.43 -41.13 7.64
C MET A 1 -5.50 -40.33 6.75
N LEU A 2 -6.05 -39.47 5.90
CA LEU A 2 -5.28 -38.61 5.00
C LEU A 2 -4.80 -37.40 5.82
N ASN A 3 -3.49 -37.19 5.90
CA ASN A 3 -2.92 -35.98 6.50
C ASN A 3 -3.17 -34.82 5.53
N GLU A 4 -3.99 -33.86 5.95
CA GLU A 4 -4.13 -32.59 5.26
C GLU A 4 -2.83 -31.79 5.38
N PRO A 5 -2.40 -31.05 4.34
CA PRO A 5 -1.24 -30.18 4.45
C PRO A 5 -1.59 -29.03 5.39
N VAL A 6 -0.87 -28.93 6.50
CA VAL A 6 -0.91 -27.76 7.38
C VAL A 6 -0.36 -26.59 6.56
N ASP A 7 -1.25 -25.72 6.09
CA ASP A 7 -0.89 -24.40 5.60
C ASP A 7 -0.07 -23.74 6.72
N VAL A 8 1.22 -23.58 6.48
CA VAL A 8 2.11 -22.82 7.36
C VAL A 8 1.70 -21.35 7.17
N LEU A 9 0.66 -20.95 7.90
CA LEU A 9 0.35 -19.55 8.12
C LEU A 9 1.58 -18.95 8.80
N ASP A 10 2.27 -18.08 8.07
CA ASP A 10 3.31 -17.23 8.66
C ASP A 10 2.73 -16.58 9.92
N PRO A 11 3.53 -16.43 10.99
CA PRO A 11 3.05 -15.81 12.21
C PRO A 11 2.50 -14.42 11.88
N PRO A 12 1.36 -14.02 12.48
CA PRO A 12 0.81 -12.69 12.29
C PRO A 12 1.89 -11.64 12.58
N ALA A 13 1.83 -10.52 11.87
CA ALA A 13 2.79 -9.45 12.07
C ALA A 13 2.87 -9.08 13.57
N PRO A 14 4.07 -8.75 14.11
CA PRO A 14 4.21 -8.37 15.50
C PRO A 14 3.20 -7.28 15.86
N MET A 15 2.51 -7.39 17.00
CA MET A 15 1.46 -6.43 17.42
C MET A 15 1.93 -4.98 17.35
N ASP A 16 3.17 -4.70 17.77
CA ASP A 16 3.79 -3.37 17.71
C ASP A 16 3.78 -2.76 16.30
N LEU A 17 3.95 -3.59 15.27
CA LEU A 17 3.92 -3.14 13.87
C LEU A 17 2.51 -2.73 13.44
N LEU A 18 1.49 -3.48 13.85
CA LEU A 18 0.10 -3.18 13.47
C LEU A 18 -0.37 -1.90 14.16
N GLU A 19 -0.05 -1.72 15.44
CA GLU A 19 -0.39 -0.50 16.18
C GLU A 19 0.30 0.74 15.57
N GLU A 20 1.58 0.63 15.24
CA GLU A 20 2.33 1.74 14.65
C GLU A 20 1.84 2.07 13.23
N LEU A 21 1.51 1.04 12.44
CA LEU A 21 0.98 1.23 11.10
C LEU A 21 -0.44 1.83 11.13
N ASP A 22 -1.30 1.41 12.06
CA ASP A 22 -2.61 2.04 12.27
C ASP A 22 -2.43 3.52 12.63
N ALA A 23 -1.56 3.84 13.60
CA ALA A 23 -1.28 5.23 13.94
C ALA A 23 -0.78 6.06 12.74
N ALA A 24 0.08 5.49 11.91
CA ALA A 24 0.56 6.15 10.69
C ALA A 24 -0.56 6.39 9.67
N ILE A 25 -1.46 5.41 9.49
CA ILE A 25 -2.66 5.48 8.65
C ILE A 25 -3.58 6.60 9.15
N GLN A 26 -3.91 6.61 10.46
CA GLN A 26 -4.72 7.65 11.11
C GLN A 26 -4.14 9.06 10.94
N MET A 27 -2.82 9.21 10.99
CA MET A 27 -2.16 10.51 10.84
C MET A 27 -2.20 11.04 9.42
N GLY A 28 -2.03 10.17 8.42
CA GLY A 28 -1.82 10.50 7.01
C GLY A 28 -2.95 11.23 6.32
N ASP A 29 -4.04 10.51 6.11
CA ASP A 29 -5.35 10.98 5.63
C ASP A 29 -6.18 9.70 5.41
N ASN A 30 -7.21 9.51 6.22
CA ASN A 30 -7.89 8.22 6.30
C ASN A 30 -9.03 8.03 5.29
N LEU A 31 -9.48 9.06 4.57
CA LEU A 31 -10.82 9.05 3.98
C LEU A 31 -10.93 10.02 2.76
N PRO A 32 -12.00 9.95 1.92
CA PRO A 32 -11.93 10.28 0.50
C PRO A 32 -11.59 11.73 0.24
N ASN A 33 -10.99 11.96 -0.93
CA ASN A 33 -10.55 13.23 -1.47
C ASN A 33 -11.55 14.36 -1.22
N SER A 34 -11.45 14.99 -0.05
CA SER A 34 -12.24 16.16 0.28
C SER A 34 -11.74 17.34 -0.55
N LEU A 35 -12.62 18.30 -0.85
CA LEU A 35 -12.22 19.48 -1.59
C LEU A 35 -11.04 20.19 -0.89
N ALA A 36 -11.12 20.33 0.44
CA ALA A 36 -10.06 20.91 1.25
C ALA A 36 -8.74 20.15 1.11
N SER A 37 -8.75 18.82 1.07
CA SER A 37 -7.54 18.03 0.88
C SER A 37 -6.98 18.14 -0.54
N LEU A 38 -7.83 18.19 -1.57
CA LEU A 38 -7.39 18.32 -2.95
C LEU A 38 -6.82 19.71 -3.25
N GLU A 39 -7.40 20.74 -2.64
CA GLU A 39 -6.96 22.13 -2.79
C GLU A 39 -5.82 22.51 -1.84
N ALA A 40 -5.53 21.72 -0.82
CA ALA A 40 -4.41 21.98 0.08
C ALA A 40 -3.08 21.91 -0.69
N ARG A 41 -2.34 23.03 -0.69
CA ARG A 41 -0.99 23.07 -1.25
C ARG A 41 -0.02 22.42 -0.27
N VAL A 42 0.57 21.31 -0.67
CA VAL A 42 1.52 20.56 0.15
C VAL A 42 2.80 20.30 -0.64
N GLN A 43 3.92 20.77 -0.09
CA GLN A 43 5.22 20.67 -0.76
C GLN A 43 5.71 19.21 -0.92
N ARG A 44 5.36 18.33 0.02
CA ARG A 44 5.80 16.92 0.04
C ARG A 44 4.62 16.02 0.35
N ARG A 45 4.13 15.26 -0.64
CA ARG A 45 3.11 14.22 -0.45
C ARG A 45 3.64 12.86 -0.84
N ALA A 46 3.25 11.84 -0.08
CA ALA A 46 3.63 10.47 -0.36
C ALA A 46 2.42 9.54 -0.28
N LEU A 47 2.42 8.53 -1.15
CA LEU A 47 1.48 7.41 -1.11
C LEU A 47 2.26 6.11 -1.01
N VAL A 48 1.93 5.30 0.01
CA VAL A 48 2.53 3.99 0.25
C VAL A 48 1.43 2.94 0.15
N VAL A 49 1.63 1.92 -0.68
CA VAL A 49 0.65 0.86 -0.90
C VAL A 49 1.25 -0.50 -0.53
N ALA A 50 0.74 -1.10 0.54
CA ALA A 50 1.06 -2.45 0.98
C ALA A 50 -0.07 -3.41 0.57
N ILE A 51 0.24 -4.42 -0.24
CA ILE A 51 -0.70 -5.48 -0.61
C ILE A 51 -0.10 -6.81 -0.17
N GLN A 52 -0.89 -7.65 0.52
CA GLN A 52 -0.43 -8.98 0.96
C GLN A 52 -0.89 -10.13 0.07
N TYR A 53 -1.94 -9.98 -0.76
CA TYR A 53 -2.48 -11.06 -1.63
C TYR A 53 -2.81 -12.37 -0.88
N ASP A 54 -3.27 -12.23 0.36
CA ASP A 54 -3.72 -13.29 1.28
C ASP A 54 -4.73 -14.28 0.67
N CYS A 55 -5.59 -13.81 -0.23
CA CYS A 55 -6.69 -14.60 -0.82
C CYS A 55 -6.59 -14.80 -2.35
N ASP A 56 -5.39 -14.76 -2.94
CA ASP A 56 -5.27 -14.87 -4.40
C ASP A 56 -5.59 -16.28 -4.93
N SER A 57 -6.85 -16.47 -5.35
CA SER A 57 -7.37 -17.70 -5.93
C SER A 57 -6.87 -17.99 -7.34
N ARG A 58 -6.08 -17.10 -7.95
CA ARG A 58 -5.44 -17.34 -9.26
C ARG A 58 -4.24 -18.29 -9.16
N ASN A 59 -3.92 -18.78 -7.95
CA ASN A 59 -2.87 -19.73 -7.64
C ASN A 59 -3.15 -21.15 -8.17
N ILE A 60 -3.15 -21.33 -9.50
CA ILE A 60 -2.82 -22.62 -10.09
C ILE A 60 -1.28 -22.74 -10.08
N GLY A 61 -0.70 -22.98 -8.90
CA GLY A 61 0.68 -23.50 -8.75
C GLY A 61 1.74 -22.64 -8.04
N GLN A 62 1.57 -21.34 -7.78
CA GLN A 62 2.53 -20.53 -6.99
C GLN A 62 1.86 -19.34 -6.29
N SER A 63 2.03 -19.22 -4.97
CA SER A 63 1.43 -18.14 -4.17
C SER A 63 1.94 -16.74 -4.54
N LEU A 64 1.00 -15.80 -4.68
CA LEU A 64 1.28 -14.36 -4.80
C LEU A 64 1.39 -13.65 -3.45
N TYR A 65 1.27 -14.37 -2.33
CA TYR A 65 1.36 -13.83 -0.98
C TYR A 65 2.68 -13.09 -0.72
N LEU A 66 2.58 -11.92 -0.09
CA LEU A 66 3.69 -11.02 0.24
C LEU A 66 3.66 -10.71 1.75
N PRO A 67 4.22 -11.59 2.61
CA PRO A 67 4.08 -11.46 4.06
C PRO A 67 4.67 -10.16 4.62
N ASN A 68 5.72 -9.63 3.98
CA ASN A 68 6.48 -8.48 4.48
C ASN A 68 6.01 -7.12 3.93
N SER A 69 4.94 -7.05 3.13
CA SER A 69 4.56 -5.78 2.49
C SER A 69 4.17 -4.68 3.48
N MET A 70 3.55 -5.04 4.62
CA MET A 70 3.26 -4.09 5.71
C MET A 70 4.53 -3.62 6.43
N VAL A 71 5.50 -4.51 6.62
CA VAL A 71 6.83 -4.17 7.17
C VAL A 71 7.55 -3.17 6.26
N ASP A 72 7.50 -3.40 4.95
CA ASP A 72 8.11 -2.51 3.96
C ASP A 72 7.42 -1.14 3.96
N ALA A 73 6.09 -1.10 4.06
CA ALA A 73 5.35 0.16 4.16
C ALA A 73 5.74 0.97 5.39
N LEU A 74 5.88 0.33 6.56
CA LEU A 74 6.31 1.00 7.78
C LEU A 74 7.75 1.54 7.67
N ARG A 75 8.67 0.76 7.08
CA ARG A 75 10.05 1.21 6.82
C ARG A 75 10.09 2.42 5.88
N VAL A 76 9.27 2.39 4.82
CA VAL A 76 9.15 3.51 3.88
C VAL A 76 8.56 4.73 4.57
N TYR A 77 7.56 4.56 5.44
CA TYR A 77 7.01 5.63 6.26
C TYR A 77 8.09 6.32 7.10
N HIS A 78 8.90 5.56 7.85
CA HIS A 78 10.00 6.13 8.63
C HIS A 78 11.05 6.85 7.78
N MET A 79 11.41 6.25 6.63
CA MET A 79 12.32 6.88 5.69
C MET A 79 11.76 8.23 5.22
N LEU A 80 10.48 8.31 4.85
CA LEU A 80 9.84 9.55 4.41
C LEU A 80 9.85 10.62 5.49
N LEU A 81 9.54 10.26 6.74
CA LEU A 81 9.67 11.19 7.88
C LEU A 81 11.09 11.75 7.99
N SER A 82 12.12 10.89 7.87
CA SER A 82 13.52 11.32 7.90
C SER A 82 13.92 12.23 6.73
N CYS A 83 13.24 12.12 5.59
CA CYS A 83 13.41 12.98 4.43
C CYS A 83 12.61 14.30 4.50
N GLY A 84 11.94 14.56 5.63
CA GLY A 84 11.19 15.80 5.88
C GLY A 84 9.75 15.79 5.37
N TYR A 85 9.17 14.61 5.09
CA TYR A 85 7.72 14.51 4.93
C TYR A 85 7.03 14.63 6.29
N GLN A 86 5.90 15.32 6.34
CA GLN A 86 5.05 15.34 7.54
C GLN A 86 4.11 14.14 7.52
N ALA A 87 3.85 13.54 8.68
CA ALA A 87 3.00 12.36 8.81
C ALA A 87 1.63 12.55 8.11
N GLN A 88 0.98 13.70 8.33
CA GLN A 88 -0.29 14.11 7.70
C GLN A 88 -0.28 14.30 6.18
N ASN A 89 0.86 14.11 5.54
CA ASN A 89 1.01 14.20 4.09
C ASN A 89 1.53 12.87 3.51
N ILE A 90 1.51 11.79 4.29
CA ILE A 90 1.86 10.43 3.88
C ILE A 90 0.61 9.57 4.02
N ARG A 91 -0.01 9.20 2.90
CA ARG A 91 -1.14 8.27 2.90
C ARG A 91 -0.64 6.84 2.76
N ILE A 92 -1.15 5.93 3.57
CA ILE A 92 -0.81 4.50 3.53
C ILE A 92 -2.08 3.70 3.24
N LEU A 93 -2.00 2.81 2.25
CA LEU A 93 -3.04 1.81 1.98
C LEU A 93 -2.50 0.43 2.38
N ALA A 94 -3.19 -0.26 3.29
CA ALA A 94 -2.78 -1.55 3.82
C ALA A 94 -4.01 -2.39 4.23
N PRO A 95 -3.95 -3.72 4.09
CA PRO A 95 -5.07 -4.59 4.45
C PRO A 95 -5.33 -4.58 5.96
N TYR A 96 -6.57 -4.87 6.37
CA TYR A 96 -7.03 -5.03 7.76
C TYR A 96 -7.18 -3.77 8.63
N PHE A 97 -6.93 -2.56 8.08
CA PHE A 97 -7.03 -1.30 8.84
C PHE A 97 -8.35 -0.52 8.60
N GLY A 98 -9.25 -1.03 7.76
CA GLY A 98 -10.52 -0.38 7.40
C GLY A 98 -10.78 -0.36 5.90
N LEU A 99 -12.03 -0.13 5.50
CA LEU A 99 -12.45 -0.18 4.09
C LEU A 99 -11.82 0.93 3.23
N ASP A 100 -11.56 2.10 3.83
CA ASP A 100 -11.08 3.28 3.12
C ASP A 100 -9.56 3.28 2.91
N CYS A 101 -8.83 2.57 3.75
CA CYS A 101 -7.38 2.37 3.65
C CYS A 101 -7.01 1.01 3.04
N ASP A 102 -7.97 0.12 2.79
CA ASP A 102 -7.71 -1.15 2.10
C ASP A 102 -7.16 -0.85 0.69
N PRO A 103 -6.12 -1.54 0.19
CA PRO A 103 -5.46 -1.24 -1.08
C PRO A 103 -6.27 -1.74 -2.29
N THR A 104 -7.56 -1.44 -2.31
CA THR A 104 -8.46 -1.71 -3.42
C THR A 104 -8.14 -0.82 -4.61
N LYS A 105 -8.53 -1.25 -5.82
CA LYS A 105 -8.36 -0.43 -7.03
C LYS A 105 -8.98 0.98 -6.88
N PRO A 106 -10.23 1.16 -6.40
CA PRO A 106 -10.78 2.49 -6.17
C PRO A 106 -9.93 3.34 -5.21
N ASN A 107 -9.50 2.77 -4.08
CA ASN A 107 -8.72 3.52 -3.07
C ASN A 107 -7.34 3.93 -3.60
N ILE A 108 -6.69 3.05 -4.38
CA ILE A 108 -5.43 3.37 -5.05
C ILE A 108 -5.62 4.51 -6.05
N VAL A 109 -6.65 4.46 -6.91
CA VAL A 109 -6.91 5.51 -7.90
C VAL A 109 -7.21 6.85 -7.21
N ASN A 110 -8.10 6.86 -6.21
CA ASN A 110 -8.42 8.05 -5.44
C ASN A 110 -7.17 8.63 -4.77
N SER A 111 -6.31 7.78 -4.23
CA SER A 111 -5.07 8.21 -3.57
C SER A 111 -4.01 8.73 -4.53
N LEU A 112 -3.98 8.23 -5.76
CA LEU A 112 -3.14 8.78 -6.81
C LEU A 112 -3.61 10.17 -7.23
N GLU A 113 -4.92 10.39 -7.36
CA GLU A 113 -5.49 11.74 -7.63
C GLU A 113 -5.12 12.72 -6.51
N TRP A 114 -5.28 12.32 -5.25
CA TRP A 114 -4.86 13.11 -4.10
C TRP A 114 -3.37 13.43 -4.14
N LEU A 115 -2.53 12.43 -4.45
CA LEU A 115 -1.07 12.59 -4.50
C LEU A 115 -0.70 13.68 -5.51
N VAL A 116 -1.32 13.71 -6.69
CA VAL A 116 -0.97 14.66 -7.75
C VAL A 116 -1.78 15.96 -7.74
N SER A 117 -2.77 16.07 -6.87
CA SER A 117 -3.59 17.29 -6.74
C SER A 117 -2.78 18.50 -6.25
N ASN A 118 -3.17 19.67 -6.76
CA ASN A 118 -2.60 20.99 -6.44
C ASN A 118 -1.06 21.03 -6.36
N VAL A 119 -0.41 20.38 -7.34
CA VAL A 119 1.06 20.31 -7.44
C VAL A 119 1.62 21.49 -8.23
N GLU A 120 2.72 22.06 -7.74
CA GLU A 120 3.48 23.09 -8.45
C GLU A 120 4.93 22.67 -8.74
N THR A 121 5.60 23.41 -9.62
CA THR A 121 7.02 23.22 -9.88
C THR A 121 7.83 23.34 -8.59
N GLY A 122 8.63 22.31 -8.29
CA GLY A 122 9.46 22.24 -7.08
C GLY A 122 8.84 21.41 -5.94
N ASP A 123 7.58 21.01 -6.07
CA ASP A 123 6.96 20.07 -5.15
C ASP A 123 7.49 18.63 -5.35
N ASN A 124 7.46 17.84 -4.27
CA ASN A 124 7.91 16.46 -4.26
C ASN A 124 6.73 15.52 -4.05
N ARG A 125 6.63 14.51 -4.92
CA ARG A 125 5.66 13.43 -4.83
C ARG A 125 6.40 12.11 -4.77
N TYR A 126 6.02 11.27 -3.81
CA TYR A 126 6.60 9.93 -3.66
C TYR A 126 5.51 8.88 -3.75
N PHE A 127 5.78 7.80 -4.48
CA PHE A 127 4.88 6.67 -4.60
C PHE A 127 5.66 5.38 -4.38
N HIS A 128 5.17 4.54 -3.47
CA HIS A 128 5.70 3.21 -3.22
C HIS A 128 4.60 2.16 -3.32
N SER A 129 4.92 1.04 -3.96
CA SER A 129 4.06 -0.14 -4.02
C SER A 129 4.93 -1.38 -3.84
N GLY A 130 4.59 -2.20 -2.85
CA GLY A 130 5.28 -3.44 -2.54
C GLY A 130 5.06 -4.51 -3.62
N THR A 131 6.10 -4.72 -4.44
CA THR A 131 6.32 -5.84 -5.38
C THR A 131 5.48 -5.89 -6.68
N VAL A 132 6.21 -5.91 -7.80
CA VAL A 132 5.73 -6.27 -9.16
C VAL A 132 6.07 -7.73 -9.43
N LYS A 133 5.09 -8.63 -9.61
CA LYS A 133 5.34 -9.93 -10.27
C LYS A 133 5.07 -9.78 -11.78
N ARG A 134 6.07 -10.07 -12.61
CA ARG A 134 5.91 -10.10 -14.07
C ARG A 134 4.88 -11.16 -14.46
N THR A 135 3.78 -10.75 -15.09
CA THR A 135 2.94 -11.68 -15.83
C THR A 135 3.67 -12.07 -17.11
N LYS A 136 3.90 -13.38 -17.33
CA LYS A 136 4.38 -13.86 -18.63
C LYS A 136 3.26 -13.64 -19.64
N SER A 137 3.41 -12.67 -20.53
CA SER A 137 2.57 -12.56 -21.72
C SER A 137 2.84 -13.76 -22.63
N HIS A 138 1.86 -14.65 -22.75
CA HIS A 138 1.90 -15.77 -23.70
C HIS A 138 1.81 -15.19 -25.12
N LEU A 139 2.96 -14.87 -25.73
CA LEU A 139 3.02 -14.60 -27.17
C LEU A 139 2.66 -15.89 -27.89
N ARG A 140 1.40 -16.01 -28.35
CA ARG A 140 1.05 -17.00 -29.37
C ARG A 140 1.73 -16.56 -30.66
N ARG A 141 2.85 -17.19 -31.00
CA ARG A 141 3.33 -17.20 -32.39
C ARG A 141 2.28 -17.94 -33.22
N VAL A 142 1.51 -17.19 -33.98
CA VAL A 142 0.73 -17.73 -35.09
C VAL A 142 1.76 -18.22 -36.12
N LYS A 143 1.74 -19.52 -36.40
CA LYS A 143 2.45 -20.11 -37.54
C LYS A 143 1.61 -19.94 -38.79
#